data_AF-A0A955GKX7-F1
#
_entry.id   AF-A0A955GKX7-F1
#
_cell.length_a   1.000
_cell.length_b   1.000
_cell.length_c   1.000
_cell.angle_alpha   90.00
_cell.angle_beta   90.00
_cell.angle_gamma   90.00
#
_symmetry.space_group_name_H-M   'P 1'
#
loop_
_entity.id
_entity.type
_entity.pdbx_description
1 polymer ?
#
loop_
_entity_poly.entity_id
_entity_poly.type
_entity_poly.pdbx_seq_one_letter_code
_entity_poly.pdbx_strand_id
1 'polypeptide(L)'
;MLNPAVLLRDWNKNQFEASQINLKNRLIIILRLAIFCLSIATILIYLGGILQTLAGYQGQHAIESFFEDNSLVLVMFFVVIVAPVSEELIFRLPLDGKLGSLILGVLTALALISGLLLPAIILAIPVLILIAKRRLDYGLRFSRSQQFWLVIFSAIGFGFFHGYNFENLDQYWWLWPVLVSPQLIYGYILGIVRLRFGFFYSIGLHALINLFASLPVILLQNNDLNTFDTGSNYWSGAVLIIGLVIWGYSVWNFFNIVLRLRENKFKQSGG
;
A
#
# COMPACT_ATOMS: atom_id res chain seq x y z
N MET A 1 -28.45 -5.81 4.77
CA MET A 1 -26.99 -6.07 4.61
C MET A 1 -26.62 -5.80 3.16
N LEU A 2 -25.68 -4.89 2.90
CA LEU A 2 -25.30 -4.52 1.53
C LEU A 2 -24.59 -5.70 0.84
N ASN A 3 -25.13 -6.11 -0.31
CA ASN A 3 -24.58 -7.17 -1.15
C ASN A 3 -23.18 -6.76 -1.63
N PRO A 4 -22.11 -7.49 -1.28
CA PRO A 4 -20.76 -7.14 -1.71
C PRO A 4 -20.63 -7.04 -3.24
N ALA A 5 -21.48 -7.74 -4.03
CA ALA A 5 -21.48 -7.75 -5.49
C ALA A 5 -21.77 -6.38 -6.12
N VAL A 6 -22.40 -5.49 -5.34
CA VAL A 6 -22.64 -4.08 -5.67
C VAL A 6 -21.28 -3.38 -5.90
N LEU A 7 -20.24 -3.70 -5.12
CA LEU A 7 -18.89 -3.16 -5.35
C LEU A 7 -18.31 -3.51 -6.73
N LEU A 8 -18.76 -4.55 -7.42
CA LEU A 8 -18.21 -4.93 -8.74
C LEU A 8 -19.15 -4.62 -9.92
N ARG A 9 -20.28 -3.95 -9.69
CA ARG A 9 -21.29 -3.70 -10.72
C ARG A 9 -21.55 -2.19 -10.81
N ASP A 10 -21.04 -1.61 -11.89
CA ASP A 10 -21.19 -0.20 -12.32
C ASP A 10 -20.34 0.89 -11.66
N TRP A 11 -19.32 1.32 -12.42
CA TRP A 11 -18.40 2.39 -12.02
C TRP A 11 -19.02 3.79 -11.91
N ASN A 12 -20.08 4.11 -12.68
CA ASN A 12 -20.83 5.37 -12.47
C ASN A 12 -21.61 5.35 -11.15
N LYS A 13 -21.88 4.18 -10.59
CA LYS A 13 -22.45 3.99 -9.26
C LYS A 13 -21.40 3.74 -8.18
N ASN A 14 -20.13 3.42 -8.47
CA ASN A 14 -19.19 2.96 -7.44
C ASN A 14 -18.79 4.00 -6.37
N GLN A 15 -18.59 5.28 -6.72
CA GLN A 15 -18.43 6.30 -5.66
C GLN A 15 -19.76 6.55 -4.94
N PHE A 16 -20.87 6.47 -5.64
CA PHE A 16 -22.20 6.60 -5.08
C PHE A 16 -22.54 5.44 -4.11
N GLU A 17 -22.21 4.20 -4.44
CA GLU A 17 -22.45 2.98 -3.67
C GLU A 17 -21.44 2.81 -2.53
N ALA A 18 -20.16 3.16 -2.75
CA ALA A 18 -19.22 3.32 -1.64
C ALA A 18 -19.67 4.44 -0.69
N SER A 19 -20.23 5.54 -1.23
CA SER A 19 -20.83 6.59 -0.42
C SER A 19 -22.05 6.10 0.39
N GLN A 20 -22.80 5.12 -0.13
CA GLN A 20 -23.90 4.45 0.58
C GLN A 20 -23.41 3.46 1.66
N ILE A 21 -22.17 2.98 1.58
CA ILE A 21 -21.58 2.16 2.64
C ILE A 21 -21.31 3.07 3.85
N ASN A 22 -21.91 2.75 4.99
CA ASN A 22 -21.69 3.49 6.23
C ASN A 22 -20.21 3.45 6.65
N LEU A 23 -19.79 4.45 7.44
CA LEU A 23 -18.40 4.59 7.87
C LEU A 23 -17.84 3.32 8.53
N LYS A 24 -18.62 2.71 9.43
CA LYS A 24 -18.25 1.45 10.11
C LYS A 24 -17.84 0.35 9.12
N ASN A 25 -18.65 0.11 8.09
CA ASN A 25 -18.37 -0.93 7.10
C ASN A 25 -17.16 -0.58 6.23
N ARG A 26 -16.93 0.69 5.89
CA ARG A 26 -15.71 1.11 5.18
C ARG A 26 -14.47 0.82 6.01
N LEU A 27 -14.49 1.20 7.30
CA LEU A 27 -13.38 0.94 8.22
C LEU A 27 -13.12 -0.56 8.36
N ILE A 28 -14.16 -1.39 8.48
CA ILE A 28 -14.01 -2.85 8.51
C ILE A 28 -13.34 -3.37 7.22
N ILE A 29 -13.73 -2.87 6.05
CA ILE A 29 -13.11 -3.27 4.78
C ILE A 29 -11.64 -2.85 4.76
N ILE A 30 -11.31 -1.62 5.15
CA ILE A 30 -9.93 -1.13 5.21
C ILE A 30 -9.08 -1.96 6.17
N LEU A 31 -9.58 -2.27 7.37
CA LEU A 31 -8.88 -3.12 8.34
C LEU A 31 -8.63 -4.53 7.79
N ARG A 32 -9.61 -5.13 7.12
CA ARG A 32 -9.45 -6.45 6.47
C ARG A 32 -8.41 -6.41 5.35
N LEU A 33 -8.41 -5.34 4.54
CA LEU A 33 -7.41 -5.15 3.50
C LEU A 33 -6.02 -4.95 4.10
N ALA A 34 -5.89 -4.21 5.20
CA ALA A 34 -4.62 -4.02 5.91
C ALA A 34 -4.05 -5.36 6.40
N ILE A 35 -4.87 -6.17 7.08
CA ILE A 35 -4.46 -7.51 7.54
C ILE A 35 -4.02 -8.38 6.36
N PHE A 36 -4.81 -8.41 5.29
CA PHE A 36 -4.47 -9.16 4.08
C PHE A 36 -3.13 -8.72 3.48
N CYS A 37 -2.91 -7.41 3.35
CA CYS A 37 -1.66 -6.86 2.83
C CYS A 37 -0.47 -7.23 3.73
N LEU A 38 -0.59 -7.03 5.04
CA LEU A 38 0.44 -7.36 6.02
C LEU A 38 0.82 -8.84 5.99
N SER A 39 -0.17 -9.73 5.92
CA SER A 39 0.11 -11.18 5.87
C SER A 39 0.86 -11.58 4.60
N ILE A 40 0.47 -11.04 3.43
CA ILE A 40 1.21 -11.27 2.19
C ILE A 40 2.63 -10.68 2.29
N ALA A 41 2.79 -9.53 2.94
CA ALA A 41 4.08 -8.86 3.09
C ALA A 41 5.04 -9.73 3.86
N THR A 42 4.61 -10.23 5.02
CA THR A 42 5.42 -11.10 5.86
C THR A 42 5.91 -12.33 5.09
N ILE A 43 5.03 -12.97 4.30
CA ILE A 43 5.40 -14.15 3.51
C ILE A 43 6.44 -13.81 2.45
N LEU A 44 6.21 -12.74 1.68
CA LEU A 44 7.10 -12.33 0.60
C LEU A 44 8.44 -11.82 1.11
N ILE A 45 8.45 -11.12 2.25
CA ILE A 45 9.68 -10.68 2.93
C ILE A 45 10.47 -11.90 3.39
N TYR A 46 9.82 -12.90 4.01
CA TYR A 46 10.51 -14.11 4.46
C TYR A 46 11.07 -14.92 3.29
N LEU A 47 10.28 -15.09 2.21
CA LEU A 47 10.74 -15.72 0.98
C LEU A 47 11.93 -14.94 0.37
N GLY A 48 11.84 -13.61 0.33
CA GLY A 48 12.92 -12.74 -0.10
C GLY A 48 14.18 -12.91 0.74
N GLY A 49 14.07 -13.03 2.07
CA GLY A 49 15.19 -13.30 2.99
C GLY A 49 15.88 -14.64 2.72
N ILE A 50 15.12 -15.70 2.46
CA ILE A 50 15.68 -17.00 2.05
C ILE A 50 16.44 -16.87 0.73
N LEU A 51 15.84 -16.25 -0.28
CA LEU A 51 16.47 -16.11 -1.60
C LEU A 51 17.72 -15.22 -1.54
N GLN A 52 17.71 -14.15 -0.75
CA GLN A 52 18.89 -13.33 -0.48
C GLN A 52 20.02 -14.16 0.12
N THR A 53 19.71 -14.98 1.12
CA THR A 53 20.70 -15.86 1.78
C THR A 53 21.28 -16.88 0.79
N LEU A 54 20.44 -17.51 -0.03
CA LEU A 54 20.87 -18.47 -1.06
C LEU A 54 21.69 -17.81 -2.18
N ALA A 55 21.39 -16.55 -2.51
CA ALA A 55 22.11 -15.77 -3.49
C ALA A 55 23.43 -15.19 -2.95
N GLY A 56 23.65 -15.21 -1.63
CA GLY A 56 24.76 -14.51 -0.99
C GLY A 56 24.65 -12.98 -1.10
N TYR A 57 23.44 -12.45 -1.26
CA TYR A 57 23.19 -11.01 -1.32
C TYR A 57 23.25 -10.41 0.09
N GLN A 58 24.09 -9.38 0.27
CA GLN A 58 24.26 -8.65 1.54
C GLN A 58 24.02 -7.13 1.37
N GLY A 59 23.23 -6.72 0.37
CA GLY A 59 22.95 -5.30 0.17
C GLY A 59 22.20 -4.72 1.36
N GLN A 60 22.68 -3.59 1.88
CA GLN A 60 21.99 -2.85 2.92
C GLN A 60 20.68 -2.29 2.37
N HIS A 61 19.68 -2.14 3.26
CA HIS A 61 18.47 -1.42 2.90
C HIS A 61 18.65 0.06 3.22
N ALA A 62 18.35 0.96 2.28
CA ALA A 62 18.47 2.42 2.50
C ALA A 62 17.64 2.95 3.68
N ILE A 63 16.66 2.16 4.12
CA ILE A 63 15.86 2.47 5.31
C ILE A 63 16.61 2.16 6.61
N GLU A 64 17.53 1.19 6.63
CA GLU A 64 18.30 0.85 7.83
C GLU A 64 19.23 2.00 8.23
N SER A 65 19.96 2.58 7.27
CA SER A 65 20.80 3.75 7.50
C SER A 65 20.00 4.96 7.99
N PHE A 66 18.81 5.20 7.42
CA PHE A 66 17.92 6.26 7.89
C PHE A 66 17.46 6.05 9.33
N PHE A 67 17.22 4.80 9.75
CA PHE A 67 16.85 4.47 11.12
C PHE A 67 18.02 4.64 12.10
N GLU A 68 19.26 4.36 11.68
CA GLU A 68 20.45 4.53 12.51
C GLU A 68 20.80 6.01 12.75
N ASP A 69 20.62 6.85 11.73
CA ASP A 69 21.01 8.26 11.78
C ASP A 69 19.99 9.18 12.47
N ASN A 70 18.78 8.69 12.77
CA ASN A 70 17.66 9.52 13.21
C ASN A 70 16.93 8.97 14.44
N SER A 71 16.33 9.88 15.23
CA SER A 71 15.49 9.46 16.35
C SER A 71 14.27 8.65 15.89
N LEU A 72 13.86 7.66 16.68
CA LEU A 72 12.68 6.83 16.39
C LEU A 72 11.42 7.64 16.09
N VAL A 73 11.18 8.73 16.84
CA VAL A 73 10.02 9.60 16.64
C VAL A 73 10.04 10.22 15.25
N LEU A 74 11.20 10.70 14.80
CA LEU A 74 11.38 11.27 13.47
C LEU A 74 11.15 10.21 12.39
N VAL A 75 11.77 9.03 12.55
CA VAL A 75 11.60 7.91 11.62
C VAL A 75 10.14 7.52 11.48
N MET A 76 9.42 7.39 12.60
CA MET A 76 8.00 7.05 12.61
C MET A 76 7.14 8.10 11.94
N PHE A 77 7.41 9.38 12.20
CA PHE A 77 6.73 10.47 11.51
C PHE A 77 6.94 10.38 10.00
N PHE A 78 8.16 10.10 9.54
CA PHE A 78 8.44 9.96 8.11
C PHE A 78 7.78 8.73 7.49
N VAL A 79 8.01 7.54 8.04
CA VAL A 79 7.56 6.26 7.48
C VAL A 79 6.03 6.10 7.50
N VAL A 80 5.37 6.63 8.54
CA VAL A 80 3.92 6.45 8.74
C VAL A 80 3.10 7.60 8.15
N ILE A 81 3.68 8.81 8.06
CA ILE A 81 2.94 10.00 7.62
C ILE A 81 3.54 10.57 6.33
N VAL A 82 4.79 11.02 6.35
CA VAL A 82 5.36 11.77 5.21
C VAL A 82 5.47 10.92 3.95
N ALA A 83 6.01 9.70 4.05
CA ALA A 83 6.17 8.80 2.92
C ALA A 83 4.81 8.37 2.34
N PRO A 84 3.85 7.82 3.12
CA PRO A 84 2.52 7.49 2.61
C PRO A 84 1.81 8.67 1.94
N VAL A 85 1.84 9.86 2.53
CA VAL A 85 1.22 11.04 1.92
C VAL A 85 1.89 11.37 0.60
N SER A 86 3.21 11.45 0.56
CA SER A 86 3.96 11.82 -0.64
C SER A 86 3.78 10.81 -1.77
N GLU A 87 3.86 9.53 -1.46
CA GLU A 87 3.68 8.45 -2.43
C GLU A 87 2.23 8.39 -2.95
N GLU A 88 1.23 8.59 -2.10
CA GLU A 88 -0.16 8.66 -2.55
C GLU A 88 -0.42 9.88 -3.44
N LEU A 89 0.21 11.03 -3.18
CA LEU A 89 0.14 12.20 -4.05
C LEU A 89 0.74 11.90 -5.44
N ILE A 90 1.89 11.22 -5.50
CA ILE A 90 2.58 10.90 -6.75
C ILE A 90 1.81 9.83 -7.55
N PHE A 91 1.48 8.72 -6.91
CA PHE A 91 1.01 7.53 -7.63
C PHE A 91 -0.52 7.43 -7.70
N ARG A 92 -1.26 7.96 -6.71
CA ARG A 92 -2.71 7.66 -6.54
C ARG A 92 -3.59 8.87 -6.79
N LEU A 93 -3.12 10.07 -6.50
CA LEU A 93 -3.88 11.28 -6.81
C LEU A 93 -4.21 11.39 -8.31
N PRO A 94 -3.27 11.16 -9.25
CA PRO A 94 -3.54 11.29 -10.70
C PRO A 94 -4.58 10.31 -11.25
N LEU A 95 -4.93 9.25 -10.51
CA LEU A 95 -5.87 8.22 -10.94
C LEU A 95 -7.30 8.73 -11.15
N ASP A 96 -7.64 9.91 -10.61
CA ASP A 96 -8.95 10.53 -10.84
C ASP A 96 -9.07 11.26 -12.19
N GLY A 97 -7.98 11.40 -12.94
CA GLY A 97 -7.95 12.02 -14.27
C GLY A 97 -8.09 13.53 -14.28
N LYS A 98 -8.03 14.19 -13.11
CA LYS A 98 -8.05 15.65 -13.04
C LYS A 98 -6.66 16.20 -13.37
N LEU A 99 -6.60 17.23 -14.21
CA LEU A 99 -5.34 17.86 -14.57
C LEU A 99 -4.59 18.40 -13.34
N GLY A 100 -5.30 19.00 -12.37
CA GLY A 100 -4.69 19.47 -11.12
C GLY A 100 -4.10 18.33 -10.28
N SER A 101 -4.76 17.17 -10.23
CA SER A 101 -4.27 15.97 -9.55
C SER A 101 -2.99 15.43 -10.18
N LEU A 102 -2.92 15.44 -11.52
CA LEU A 102 -1.74 15.04 -12.27
C LEU A 102 -0.57 16.01 -12.04
N ILE A 103 -0.80 17.32 -12.18
CA ILE A 103 0.21 18.35 -11.96
C ILE A 103 0.78 18.23 -10.56
N LEU A 104 -0.08 18.02 -9.55
CA LEU A 104 0.39 17.84 -8.18
C LEU A 104 1.30 16.62 -8.03
N GLY A 105 0.87 15.46 -8.52
CA GLY A 105 1.68 14.25 -8.41
C GLY A 105 3.06 14.44 -9.04
N VAL A 106 3.13 15.11 -10.19
CA VAL A 106 4.40 15.44 -10.85
C VAL A 106 5.23 16.43 -10.03
N LEU A 107 4.64 17.52 -9.52
CA LEU A 107 5.37 18.50 -8.69
C LEU A 107 5.91 17.87 -7.40
N THR A 108 5.13 17.00 -6.76
CA THR A 108 5.59 16.24 -5.58
C THR A 108 6.75 15.32 -5.93
N ALA A 109 6.67 14.60 -7.06
CA ALA A 109 7.77 13.74 -7.51
C ALA A 109 9.06 14.53 -7.79
N LEU A 110 8.96 15.65 -8.51
CA LEU A 110 10.11 16.52 -8.80
C LEU A 110 10.74 17.11 -7.53
N ALA A 111 9.90 17.50 -6.55
CA ALA A 111 10.38 18.01 -5.27
C ALA A 111 11.15 16.94 -4.46
N LEU A 112 10.69 15.68 -4.48
CA LEU A 112 11.42 14.58 -3.84
C LEU A 112 12.73 14.25 -4.54
N ILE A 113 12.73 14.16 -5.88
CA ILE A 113 13.93 13.86 -6.67
C ILE A 113 15.01 14.95 -6.49
N SER A 114 14.61 16.20 -6.32
CA SER A 114 15.54 17.32 -6.10
C SER A 114 16.12 17.40 -4.68
N GLY A 115 15.76 16.48 -3.76
CA GLY A 115 16.21 16.50 -2.37
C GLY A 115 15.57 17.60 -1.52
N LEU A 116 14.53 18.27 -2.04
CA LEU A 116 13.88 19.42 -1.44
C LEU A 116 12.60 19.00 -0.70
N LEU A 117 12.77 18.36 0.46
CA LEU A 117 11.67 17.91 1.33
C LEU A 117 10.75 19.06 1.83
N LEU A 118 11.33 20.21 2.18
CA LEU A 118 10.58 21.39 2.64
C LEU A 118 9.70 22.01 1.54
N PRO A 119 10.18 22.21 0.30
CA PRO A 119 9.35 22.61 -0.83
C PRO A 119 8.22 21.64 -1.17
N ALA A 120 8.41 20.32 -1.02
CA ALA A 120 7.34 19.34 -1.23
C ALA A 120 6.17 19.55 -0.25
N ILE A 121 6.46 19.81 1.03
CA ILE A 121 5.47 20.12 2.07
C ILE A 121 4.82 21.49 1.81
N ILE A 122 5.61 22.50 1.42
CA ILE A 122 5.12 23.85 1.08
C ILE A 122 4.24 23.82 -0.17
N LEU A 123 4.47 22.93 -1.14
CA LEU A 123 3.65 22.74 -2.33
C LEU A 123 2.40 21.89 -2.06
N ALA A 124 2.44 20.96 -1.11
CA ALA A 124 1.27 20.18 -0.72
C ALA A 124 0.16 21.05 -0.12
N ILE A 125 0.49 22.13 0.60
CA ILE A 125 -0.48 23.01 1.27
C ILE A 125 -1.38 23.79 0.29
N PRO A 126 -0.86 24.54 -0.71
CA PRO A 126 -1.65 25.18 -1.76
C PRO A 126 -2.52 24.20 -2.53
N VAL A 127 -2.09 22.95 -2.63
CA VAL A 127 -2.78 21.97 -3.44
C VAL A 127 -3.87 21.23 -2.66
N LEU A 128 -3.68 21.00 -1.35
CA LEU A 128 -4.79 20.66 -0.44
C LEU A 128 -5.85 21.78 -0.45
N ILE A 129 -5.43 23.05 -0.53
CA ILE A 129 -6.32 24.20 -0.70
C ILE A 129 -7.03 24.19 -2.06
N LEU A 130 -6.36 23.85 -3.16
CA LEU A 130 -6.96 23.74 -4.50
C LEU A 130 -7.95 22.56 -4.63
N ILE A 131 -7.62 21.41 -4.03
CA ILE A 131 -8.51 20.25 -3.90
C ILE A 131 -9.75 20.61 -3.07
N ALA A 132 -9.57 21.38 -1.99
CA ALA A 132 -10.66 21.92 -1.18
C ALA A 132 -11.52 22.95 -1.94
N LYS A 133 -10.93 23.72 -2.87
CA LYS A 133 -11.62 24.79 -3.64
C LYS A 133 -12.37 24.34 -4.90
N ARG A 134 -12.36 23.05 -5.28
CA ARG A 134 -13.19 22.42 -6.34
C ARG A 134 -13.60 23.35 -7.51
N ARG A 135 -12.65 23.98 -8.21
CA ARG A 135 -12.93 24.82 -9.39
C ARG A 135 -12.13 24.51 -10.66
N LEU A 136 -11.22 23.54 -10.64
CA LEU A 136 -10.48 23.08 -11.83
C LEU A 136 -11.00 21.70 -12.26
N ASP A 137 -12.28 21.58 -12.57
CA ASP A 137 -12.92 20.36 -13.08
C ASP A 137 -12.77 20.22 -14.62
N TYR A 138 -11.62 20.63 -15.18
CA TYR A 138 -11.21 20.22 -16.52
C TYR A 138 -10.55 18.84 -16.41
N GLY A 139 -11.37 17.81 -16.23
CA GLY A 139 -10.91 16.43 -16.04
C GLY A 139 -10.95 15.62 -17.34
N LEU A 140 -9.89 14.85 -17.60
CA LEU A 140 -9.93 13.77 -18.58
C LEU A 140 -10.91 12.72 -18.07
N ARG A 141 -11.97 12.43 -18.82
CA ARG A 141 -12.92 11.37 -18.48
C ARG A 141 -12.31 10.02 -18.87
N PHE A 142 -11.64 9.36 -17.92
CA PHE A 142 -11.12 8.02 -18.16
C PHE A 142 -12.23 6.96 -18.21
N SER A 143 -12.16 6.09 -19.21
CA SER A 143 -12.98 4.89 -19.30
C SER A 143 -12.60 3.88 -18.21
N ARG A 144 -13.45 2.87 -17.99
CA ARG A 144 -13.19 1.79 -17.03
C ARG A 144 -11.89 1.04 -17.34
N SER A 145 -11.64 0.78 -18.62
CA SER A 145 -10.41 0.12 -19.06
C SER A 145 -9.19 1.01 -18.81
N GLN A 146 -9.30 2.32 -19.08
CA GLN A 146 -8.21 3.25 -18.81
C GLN A 146 -7.90 3.34 -17.32
N GLN A 147 -8.89 3.43 -16.44
CA GLN A 147 -8.67 3.43 -14.98
C GLN A 147 -8.04 2.14 -14.48
N PHE A 148 -8.46 0.98 -15.00
CA PHE A 148 -7.83 -0.29 -14.69
C PHE A 148 -6.34 -0.26 -15.06
N TRP A 149 -6.00 0.14 -16.28
CA TRP A 149 -4.61 0.24 -16.72
C TRP A 149 -3.82 1.29 -15.94
N LEU A 150 -4.42 2.42 -15.58
CA LEU A 150 -3.78 3.43 -14.73
C LEU A 150 -3.44 2.89 -13.33
N VAL A 151 -4.32 2.08 -12.74
CA VAL A 151 -4.02 1.40 -11.46
C VAL A 151 -2.86 0.42 -11.64
N ILE A 152 -2.83 -0.34 -12.73
CA ILE A 152 -1.74 -1.28 -13.03
C ILE A 152 -0.40 -0.52 -13.21
N PHE A 153 -0.37 0.53 -14.03
CA PHE A 153 0.84 1.34 -14.23
C PHE A 153 1.29 2.04 -12.96
N SER A 154 0.35 2.56 -12.16
CA SER A 154 0.63 3.16 -10.85
C SER A 154 1.25 2.13 -9.88
N ALA A 155 0.70 0.91 -9.82
CA ALA A 155 1.23 -0.16 -8.99
C ALA A 155 2.64 -0.59 -9.43
N ILE A 156 2.85 -0.74 -10.75
CA ILE A 156 4.17 -1.04 -11.32
C ILE A 156 5.16 0.05 -10.96
N GLY A 157 4.86 1.32 -11.28
CA GLY A 157 5.74 2.45 -10.97
C GLY A 157 6.07 2.57 -9.49
N PHE A 158 5.10 2.29 -8.62
CA PHE A 158 5.30 2.27 -7.18
C PHE A 158 6.25 1.16 -6.73
N GLY A 159 6.10 -0.05 -7.27
CA GLY A 159 7.07 -1.13 -7.04
C GLY A 159 8.46 -0.74 -7.54
N PHE A 160 8.55 -0.21 -8.76
CA PHE A 160 9.82 0.22 -9.34
C PHE A 160 10.55 1.25 -8.48
N PHE A 161 9.81 2.24 -7.96
CA PHE A 161 10.34 3.23 -7.02
C PHE A 161 10.94 2.58 -5.76
N HIS A 162 10.31 1.55 -5.22
CA HIS A 162 10.82 0.82 -4.05
C HIS A 162 12.01 -0.09 -4.36
N GLY A 163 12.21 -0.47 -5.62
CA GLY A 163 13.39 -1.20 -6.05
C GLY A 163 14.70 -0.44 -5.78
N TYR A 164 14.66 0.90 -5.69
CA TYR A 164 15.83 1.74 -5.36
C TYR A 164 16.25 1.67 -3.89
N ASN A 165 15.45 1.06 -3.01
CA ASN A 165 15.81 0.90 -1.60
C ASN A 165 16.80 -0.25 -1.35
N PHE A 166 17.15 -1.01 -2.39
CA PHE A 166 18.01 -2.18 -2.31
C PHE A 166 19.31 -1.90 -3.08
N GLU A 167 20.42 -1.86 -2.37
CA GLU A 167 21.74 -1.61 -2.96
C GLU A 167 22.29 -2.82 -3.72
N ASN A 168 23.05 -2.60 -4.79
CA ASN A 168 23.71 -3.66 -5.58
C ASN A 168 22.75 -4.72 -6.17
N LEU A 169 21.47 -4.39 -6.34
CA LEU A 169 20.48 -5.27 -6.95
C LEU A 169 20.73 -5.53 -8.45
N ASP A 170 21.57 -4.72 -9.10
CA ASP A 170 21.97 -4.87 -10.50
C ASP A 170 22.65 -6.22 -10.76
N GLN A 171 23.45 -6.71 -9.80
CA GLN A 171 24.08 -8.03 -9.85
C GLN A 171 23.10 -9.18 -9.57
N TYR A 172 21.94 -8.87 -8.97
CA TYR A 172 20.91 -9.81 -8.54
C TYR A 172 19.54 -9.49 -9.14
N TRP A 173 19.50 -9.04 -10.40
CA TRP A 173 18.28 -8.54 -11.05
C TRP A 173 17.10 -9.53 -11.01
N TRP A 174 17.37 -10.83 -10.95
CA TRP A 174 16.34 -11.88 -10.87
C TRP A 174 15.64 -11.95 -9.50
N LEU A 175 16.26 -11.38 -8.46
CA LEU A 175 15.72 -11.30 -7.11
C LEU A 175 14.75 -10.11 -6.97
N TRP A 176 14.93 -9.10 -7.81
CA TRP A 176 14.14 -7.87 -7.86
C TRP A 176 12.62 -8.10 -7.86
N PRO A 177 12.06 -9.00 -8.71
CA PRO A 177 10.61 -9.21 -8.76
C PRO A 177 10.04 -9.73 -7.44
N VAL A 178 10.81 -10.53 -6.69
CA VAL A 178 10.37 -11.05 -5.39
C VAL A 178 10.45 -9.95 -4.33
N LEU A 179 11.56 -9.22 -4.26
CA LEU A 179 11.77 -8.17 -3.25
C LEU A 179 10.79 -7.00 -3.38
N VAL A 180 10.38 -6.69 -4.62
CA VAL A 180 9.46 -5.58 -4.93
C VAL A 180 7.99 -6.03 -5.00
N SER A 181 7.72 -7.34 -5.03
CA SER A 181 6.36 -7.88 -5.10
C SER A 181 5.41 -7.45 -3.97
N PRO A 182 5.84 -7.28 -2.70
CA PRO A 182 4.97 -6.71 -1.67
C PRO A 182 4.40 -5.35 -2.12
N GLN A 183 5.28 -4.46 -2.60
CA GLN A 183 4.94 -3.11 -3.01
C GLN A 183 4.07 -3.10 -4.27
N LEU A 184 4.30 -4.00 -5.23
CA LEU A 184 3.41 -4.16 -6.39
C LEU A 184 1.98 -4.54 -5.97
N ILE A 185 1.84 -5.51 -5.06
CA ILE A 185 0.54 -6.00 -4.60
C ILE A 185 -0.19 -4.91 -3.80
N TYR A 186 0.49 -4.26 -2.85
CA TYR A 186 -0.14 -3.18 -2.08
C TYR A 186 -0.43 -1.97 -2.93
N GLY A 187 0.46 -1.64 -3.87
CA GLY A 187 0.25 -0.53 -4.78
C GLY A 187 -1.01 -0.69 -5.65
N TYR A 188 -1.31 -1.92 -6.07
CA TYR A 188 -2.55 -2.25 -6.76
C TYR A 188 -3.79 -2.10 -5.85
N ILE A 189 -3.71 -2.60 -4.62
CA ILE A 189 -4.80 -2.51 -3.63
C ILE A 189 -5.08 -1.05 -3.25
N LEU A 190 -4.05 -0.25 -3.01
CA LEU A 190 -4.14 1.19 -2.75
C LEU A 190 -4.79 1.92 -3.93
N GLY A 191 -4.42 1.61 -5.16
CA GLY A 191 -5.08 2.15 -6.36
C GLY A 191 -6.58 1.83 -6.41
N ILE A 192 -6.97 0.61 -6.06
CA ILE A 192 -8.39 0.22 -5.95
C ILE A 192 -9.08 1.02 -4.84
N VAL A 193 -8.47 1.12 -3.66
CA VAL A 193 -9.04 1.84 -2.51
C VAL A 193 -9.21 3.33 -2.82
N ARG A 194 -8.21 3.95 -3.46
CA ARG A 194 -8.25 5.34 -3.92
C ARG A 194 -9.45 5.63 -4.80
N LEU A 195 -9.72 4.76 -5.76
CA LEU A 195 -10.80 4.97 -6.71
C LEU A 195 -12.18 4.68 -6.11
N ARG A 196 -12.27 3.73 -5.16
CA ARG A 196 -13.53 3.29 -4.55
C ARG A 196 -13.94 4.08 -3.33
N PHE A 197 -13.03 4.28 -2.39
CA PHE A 197 -13.29 4.91 -1.08
C PHE A 197 -12.78 6.34 -1.02
N GLY A 198 -11.78 6.69 -1.84
CA GLY A 198 -11.23 8.03 -1.94
C GLY A 198 -9.79 8.13 -1.45
N PHE A 199 -9.20 9.31 -1.65
CA PHE A 199 -7.78 9.58 -1.39
C PHE A 199 -7.37 9.34 0.06
N PHE A 200 -8.12 9.87 1.03
CA PHE A 200 -7.78 9.75 2.45
C PHE A 200 -7.88 8.31 2.99
N TYR A 201 -8.77 7.47 2.43
CA TYR A 201 -8.83 6.05 2.80
C TYR A 201 -7.61 5.28 2.29
N SER A 202 -7.09 5.67 1.12
CA SER A 202 -5.85 5.11 0.56
C SER A 202 -4.64 5.49 1.42
N ILE A 203 -4.49 6.78 1.77
CA ILE A 203 -3.46 7.24 2.72
C ILE A 203 -3.57 6.49 4.06
N GLY A 204 -4.77 6.40 4.63
CA GLY A 204 -4.98 5.74 5.91
C GLY A 204 -4.61 4.25 5.88
N LEU A 205 -4.96 3.54 4.82
CA LEU A 205 -4.55 2.14 4.62
C LEU A 205 -3.02 2.02 4.49
N HIS A 206 -2.41 2.90 3.70
CA HIS A 206 -0.97 2.90 3.48
C HIS A 206 -0.20 3.18 4.77
N ALA A 207 -0.57 4.22 5.50
CA ALA A 207 -0.01 4.55 6.81
C ALA A 207 -0.15 3.38 7.81
N LEU A 208 -1.30 2.71 7.81
CA LEU A 208 -1.54 1.56 8.68
C LEU A 208 -0.63 0.37 8.35
N ILE A 209 -0.46 0.07 7.06
CA ILE A 209 0.46 -0.99 6.60
C ILE A 209 1.89 -0.65 7.00
N ASN A 210 2.36 0.57 6.72
CA ASN A 210 3.72 1.00 7.06
C ASN A 210 3.98 0.97 8.57
N LEU A 211 3.02 1.45 9.38
CA LEU A 211 3.09 1.41 10.83
C LEU A 211 3.35 -0.01 11.34
N PHE A 212 2.53 -0.98 10.92
CA PHE A 212 2.68 -2.35 11.40
C PHE A 212 3.88 -3.08 10.79
N ALA A 213 4.25 -2.76 9.55
CA ALA A 213 5.42 -3.34 8.90
C ALA A 213 6.73 -2.85 9.52
N SER A 214 6.78 -1.62 10.06
CA SER A 214 7.99 -1.09 10.70
C SER A 214 8.17 -1.52 12.17
N LEU A 215 7.12 -2.01 12.84
CA LEU A 215 7.19 -2.42 14.25
C LEU A 215 8.31 -3.42 14.57
N PRO A 216 8.53 -4.51 13.80
CA PRO A 216 9.60 -5.45 14.11
C PRO A 216 10.98 -4.81 14.13
N VAL A 217 11.29 -3.95 13.17
CA VAL A 217 12.58 -3.24 13.08
C VAL A 217 12.78 -2.33 14.29
N ILE A 218 11.73 -1.61 14.69
CA ILE A 218 11.72 -0.71 15.85
C ILE A 218 11.91 -1.47 17.16
N LEU A 219 11.23 -2.61 17.29
CA LEU A 219 11.34 -3.48 18.45
C LEU A 219 12.69 -4.17 18.52
N LEU A 220 13.46 -4.27 17.43
CA LEU A 220 14.82 -4.80 17.47
C LEU A 220 15.84 -3.70 17.82
N GLN A 221 15.61 -2.45 17.41
CA GLN A 221 16.52 -1.33 17.71
C GLN A 221 16.43 -0.79 19.14
N ASN A 222 15.25 -0.76 19.76
CA ASN A 222 15.07 -0.19 21.12
C ASN A 222 15.47 -1.12 22.26
N ASN A 223 16.09 -2.24 21.92
CA ASN A 223 15.98 -3.42 22.71
C ASN A 223 17.38 -3.96 22.92
N ASP A 224 17.90 -3.68 24.11
CA ASP A 224 18.81 -4.53 24.88
C ASP A 224 18.20 -5.95 25.05
N LEU A 225 17.80 -6.64 23.97
CA LEU A 225 17.25 -7.99 23.97
C LEU A 225 18.32 -9.06 24.17
N ASN A 226 19.38 -8.73 24.90
CA ASN A 226 20.25 -9.71 25.54
C ASN A 226 19.52 -10.46 26.69
N THR A 227 18.20 -10.27 26.86
CA THR A 227 17.37 -10.94 27.86
C THR A 227 16.30 -11.87 27.29
N PHE A 228 16.13 -11.95 25.96
CA PHE A 228 15.37 -13.06 25.37
C PHE A 228 16.35 -14.17 25.02
N ASP A 229 16.70 -14.91 26.08
CA ASP A 229 17.37 -16.21 25.99
C ASP A 229 16.72 -17.03 24.86
N THR A 230 17.52 -17.31 23.83
CA THR A 230 17.16 -18.03 22.59
C THR A 230 16.90 -19.53 22.84
N GLY A 231 16.32 -19.86 24.00
CA GLY A 231 15.96 -21.20 24.43
C GLY A 231 14.50 -21.54 24.15
N SER A 232 14.01 -21.42 22.92
CA SER A 232 12.95 -22.30 22.40
C SER A 232 12.53 -21.95 20.97
N ASN A 233 12.90 -22.83 20.03
CA ASN A 233 12.40 -22.90 18.65
C ASN A 233 10.87 -23.12 18.52
N TYR A 234 10.11 -23.05 19.62
CA TYR A 234 8.67 -23.28 19.68
C TYR A 234 7.84 -22.01 19.45
N TRP A 235 8.32 -20.84 19.90
CA TRP A 235 7.59 -19.58 19.76
C TRP A 235 7.56 -19.06 18.32
N SER A 236 8.65 -19.21 17.56
CA SER A 236 8.70 -18.86 16.14
C SER A 236 7.73 -19.73 15.32
N GLY A 237 7.68 -21.04 15.59
CA GLY A 237 6.77 -21.98 14.93
C GLY A 237 5.30 -21.75 15.24
N ALA A 238 4.95 -21.52 16.51
CA ALA A 238 3.55 -21.28 16.92
C ALA A 238 3.02 -19.93 16.39
N VAL A 239 3.83 -18.87 16.41
CA VAL A 239 3.48 -17.56 15.84
C VAL A 239 3.31 -17.66 14.31
N LEU A 240 4.18 -18.41 13.62
CA LEU A 240 4.03 -18.72 12.20
C LEU A 240 2.73 -19.51 11.92
N ILE A 241 2.42 -20.54 12.70
CA ILE A 241 1.21 -21.36 12.51
C ILE A 241 -0.05 -20.53 12.77
N ILE A 242 -0.10 -19.74 13.84
CA ILE A 242 -1.23 -18.85 14.14
C ILE A 242 -1.35 -17.79 13.04
N GLY A 243 -0.24 -17.22 12.58
CA GLY A 243 -0.19 -16.32 11.43
C GLY A 243 -0.74 -16.96 10.16
N LEU A 244 -0.37 -18.21 9.87
CA LEU A 244 -0.84 -18.99 8.72
C LEU A 244 -2.32 -19.37 8.82
N VAL A 245 -2.85 -19.62 10.03
CA VAL A 245 -4.27 -19.92 10.26
C VAL A 245 -5.12 -18.64 10.11
N ILE A 246 -4.68 -17.53 10.71
CA ILE A 246 -5.31 -16.21 10.54
C ILE A 246 -5.25 -15.78 9.07
N TRP A 247 -4.14 -16.07 8.38
CA TRP A 247 -3.96 -15.85 6.95
C TRP A 247 -4.90 -16.72 6.12
N GLY A 248 -4.96 -18.03 6.36
CA GLY A 248 -5.85 -18.95 5.66
C GLY A 248 -7.30 -18.52 5.80
N TYR A 249 -7.70 -18.10 6.99
CA TYR A 249 -9.04 -17.54 7.23
C TYR A 249 -9.27 -16.19 6.52
N SER A 250 -8.28 -15.30 6.50
CA SER A 250 -8.35 -13.98 5.85
C SER A 250 -8.42 -14.10 4.32
N VAL A 251 -7.59 -14.95 3.73
CA VAL A 251 -7.56 -15.28 2.30
C VAL A 251 -8.84 -15.98 1.88
N TRP A 252 -9.28 -16.99 2.66
CA TRP A 252 -10.55 -17.70 2.43
C TRP A 252 -11.73 -16.73 2.47
N ASN A 253 -11.77 -15.81 3.43
CA ASN A 253 -12.82 -14.79 3.50
C ASN A 253 -12.75 -13.81 2.33
N PHE A 254 -11.57 -13.39 1.91
CA PHE A 254 -11.40 -12.54 0.73
C PHE A 254 -11.89 -13.22 -0.55
N PHE A 255 -11.45 -14.46 -0.79
CA PHE A 255 -11.93 -15.25 -1.94
C PHE A 255 -13.42 -15.51 -1.88
N ASN A 256 -13.98 -15.81 -0.71
CA ASN A 256 -15.43 -15.98 -0.54
C ASN A 256 -16.19 -14.68 -0.80
N ILE A 257 -15.66 -13.54 -0.35
CA ILE A 257 -16.24 -12.24 -0.68
C ILE A 257 -16.26 -12.12 -2.20
N VAL A 258 -15.13 -12.32 -2.89
CA VAL A 258 -14.94 -12.22 -4.35
C VAL A 258 -15.83 -13.21 -5.14
N LEU A 259 -15.93 -14.47 -4.72
CA LEU A 259 -16.73 -15.52 -5.35
C LEU A 259 -18.23 -15.25 -5.19
N ARG A 260 -18.67 -14.79 -4.01
CA ARG A 260 -20.05 -14.32 -3.80
C ARG A 260 -20.40 -13.11 -4.68
N LEU A 261 -19.41 -12.34 -5.14
CA LEU A 261 -19.61 -11.26 -6.13
C LEU A 261 -19.86 -11.83 -7.54
N ARG A 262 -19.25 -12.98 -7.86
CA ARG A 262 -19.34 -13.63 -9.17
C ARG A 262 -20.63 -14.44 -9.32
N GLU A 263 -21.02 -15.20 -8.30
CA GLU A 263 -22.27 -15.98 -8.33
C GLU A 263 -23.53 -15.10 -8.39
N ASN A 264 -23.52 -13.96 -7.70
CA ASN A 264 -24.61 -12.98 -7.78
C ASN A 264 -24.73 -12.33 -9.17
N LYS A 265 -23.67 -12.32 -9.99
CA LYS A 265 -23.75 -11.87 -11.39
C LYS A 265 -24.42 -12.91 -12.29
N PHE A 266 -24.15 -14.20 -12.10
CA PHE A 266 -24.77 -15.27 -12.91
C PHE A 266 -26.27 -15.44 -12.65
N LYS A 267 -26.71 -15.29 -11.39
CA LYS A 267 -28.14 -15.34 -11.06
C LYS A 267 -28.93 -14.12 -11.57
N GLN A 268 -28.28 -12.99 -11.85
CA GLN A 268 -28.91 -11.76 -12.36
C GLN A 268 -28.79 -11.59 -13.89
N SER A 269 -28.18 -12.55 -14.60
CA SER A 269 -28.07 -12.56 -16.07
C SER A 269 -28.71 -13.79 -16.71
N GLY A 270 -29.34 -14.66 -15.91
CA GLY A 270 -30.01 -15.89 -16.35
C GLY A 270 -31.48 -15.95 -15.94
N GLY A 271 -32.14 -14.79 -15.78
CA GLY A 271 -33.57 -14.65 -15.54
C GLY A 271 -34.11 -13.51 -16.38
#